data_AF-A0A7M3Y5S0-F1
#
_entry.id   AF-A0A7M3Y5S0-F1
#
_cell.length_a   1.000
_cell.length_b   1.000
_cell.length_c   1.000
_cell.angle_alpha   90.00
_cell.angle_beta   90.00
_cell.angle_gamma   90.00
#
_symmetry.space_group_name_H-M   'P 1'
#
loop_
_entity.id
_entity.type
_entity.pdbx_description
1 polymer ?
#
loop_
_entity_poly.entity_id
_entity_poly.type
_entity_poly.pdbx_seq_one_letter_code
_entity_poly.pdbx_strand_id
1 'polypeptide(L)'
;MSVDRVLLDQLYRAKLVRLRERAESENLPKNGSVEVVRARLIRHLALGEHDLSWDGIQSMNHQELGEVLKIFGIKSSGSHKERRQRLWLHLNFDSRRMRVENLAEMERDKLHGLCQKLELPLTGTRTVLMGRVAGVLTSQGHGWGQIKRSLKRNGLPDVKSSTMRIEPSSSIEEVVTIEMPSEPIDFLSPVSIHVLEDARDTMIAGAEKSEDYVTNSLKSLAEDIEDIERMVGTILNSHGGRWSAPEEDLFLRIAIRKGWPVDDENVKTRLLVVASRLAEEKGAADIAIQRAGQTSVSSGTPVPKSSSEAIERIRAKMTEAEQILTGLR
;
A
#
# COMPACT_ATOMS: atom_id res chain seq x y z
N MET A 1 22.25 15.05 -19.03
CA MET A 1 22.48 14.65 -17.61
C MET A 1 23.04 13.23 -17.52
N SER A 2 24.07 12.97 -16.71
CA SER A 2 24.59 11.61 -16.47
C SER A 2 23.89 10.99 -15.26
N VAL A 3 22.87 10.17 -15.51
CA VAL A 3 22.15 9.43 -14.47
C VAL A 3 22.50 7.96 -14.56
N ASP A 4 22.77 7.33 -13.42
CA ASP A 4 22.90 5.87 -13.36
C ASP A 4 21.57 5.22 -13.73
N ARG A 5 21.53 4.69 -14.97
CA ARG A 5 20.34 4.07 -15.54
C ARG A 5 19.98 2.75 -14.87
N VAL A 6 20.97 2.04 -14.31
CA VAL A 6 20.76 0.77 -13.60
C VAL A 6 20.05 1.06 -12.28
N LEU A 7 20.58 2.02 -11.53
CA LEU A 7 19.95 2.52 -10.31
C LEU A 7 18.51 3.00 -10.56
N LEU A 8 18.32 3.79 -11.62
CA LEU A 8 17.01 4.33 -11.95
C LEU A 8 15.99 3.23 -12.31
N ASP A 9 16.41 2.21 -13.06
CA ASP A 9 15.54 1.06 -13.39
C ASP A 9 15.12 0.29 -12.14
N GLN A 10 16.06 0.08 -11.21
CA GLN A 10 15.76 -0.56 -9.92
C GLN A 10 14.72 0.23 -9.14
N LEU A 11 14.85 1.57 -9.07
CA LEU A 11 13.90 2.43 -8.37
C LEU A 11 12.50 2.39 -9.01
N TYR A 12 12.41 2.34 -10.34
CA TYR A 12 11.13 2.25 -11.05
C TYR A 12 10.38 0.95 -10.77
N ARG A 13 11.10 -0.17 -10.66
CA ARG A 13 10.50 -1.51 -10.48
C ARG A 13 10.32 -1.90 -9.01
N ALA A 14 11.03 -1.26 -8.09
CA ALA A 14 10.98 -1.59 -6.67
C ALA A 14 9.58 -1.44 -6.07
N LYS A 15 9.24 -2.40 -5.19
CA LYS A 15 8.04 -2.40 -4.35
C LYS A 15 8.23 -1.46 -3.15
N LEU A 16 7.13 -1.10 -2.48
CA LEU A 16 7.13 -0.15 -1.36
C LEU A 16 8.12 -0.51 -0.26
N VAL A 17 8.16 -1.78 0.15
CA VAL A 17 9.03 -2.28 1.23
C VAL A 17 10.48 -1.97 0.92
N ARG A 18 10.98 -2.40 -0.24
CA ARG A 18 12.35 -2.11 -0.71
C ARG A 18 12.64 -0.62 -0.85
N LEU A 19 11.66 0.17 -1.28
CA LEU A 19 11.82 1.64 -1.36
C LEU A 19 11.93 2.26 0.03
N ARG A 20 11.19 1.76 1.03
CA ARG A 20 11.27 2.23 2.41
C ARG A 20 12.59 1.85 3.08
N GLU A 21 13.03 0.59 2.91
CA GLU A 21 14.36 0.13 3.37
C GLU A 21 15.46 1.00 2.76
N ARG A 22 15.38 1.25 1.44
CA ARG A 22 16.37 2.10 0.79
C ARG A 22 16.29 3.55 1.26
N ALA A 23 15.09 4.09 1.48
CA ALA A 23 14.95 5.42 2.07
C ALA A 23 15.54 5.49 3.48
N GLU A 24 15.42 4.43 4.28
CA GLU A 24 16.05 4.32 5.59
C GLU A 24 17.56 4.36 5.52
N SER A 25 18.16 3.57 4.62
CA SER A 25 19.61 3.54 4.40
C SER A 25 20.16 4.90 3.98
N GLU A 26 19.38 5.68 3.23
CA GLU A 26 19.72 7.04 2.78
C GLU A 26 19.25 8.14 3.76
N ASN A 27 18.75 7.76 4.95
CA ASN A 27 18.23 8.66 5.98
C ASN A 27 17.13 9.63 5.50
N LEU A 28 16.24 9.13 4.62
CA LEU A 28 15.11 9.85 4.06
C LEU A 28 13.79 9.44 4.72
N PRO A 29 12.80 10.36 4.80
CA PRO A 29 11.45 10.03 5.28
C PRO A 29 10.82 8.87 4.50
N LYS A 30 10.25 7.90 5.23
CA LYS A 30 9.60 6.69 4.69
C LYS A 30 8.09 6.86 4.43
N ASN A 31 7.57 8.06 4.67
CA ASN A 31 6.15 8.38 4.59
C ASN A 31 5.66 8.65 3.16
N GLY A 32 4.37 8.38 2.94
CA GLY A 32 3.68 8.56 1.68
C GLY A 32 3.50 7.27 0.88
N SER A 33 2.84 7.39 -0.27
CA SER A 33 2.65 6.28 -1.20
C SER A 33 3.97 5.88 -1.88
N VAL A 34 3.94 4.73 -2.57
CA VAL A 34 5.05 4.19 -3.39
C VAL A 34 5.70 5.27 -4.25
N GLU A 35 4.88 6.06 -4.95
CA GLU A 35 5.36 7.05 -5.90
C GLU A 35 6.00 8.26 -5.19
N VAL A 36 5.52 8.62 -3.99
CA VAL A 36 6.09 9.70 -3.18
C VAL A 36 7.47 9.30 -2.67
N VAL A 37 7.61 8.10 -2.10
CA VAL A 37 8.90 7.58 -1.62
C VAL A 37 9.87 7.41 -2.80
N ARG A 38 9.38 6.92 -3.94
CA ARG A 38 10.19 6.77 -5.15
C ARG A 38 10.65 8.12 -5.70
N ALA A 39 9.77 9.12 -5.82
CA ALA A 39 10.14 10.46 -6.27
C ALA A 39 11.19 11.07 -5.34
N ARG A 40 11.07 10.86 -4.03
CA ARG A 40 12.05 11.30 -3.03
C ARG A 40 13.41 10.64 -3.22
N LEU A 41 13.44 9.32 -3.44
CA LEU A 41 14.67 8.58 -3.73
C LEU A 41 15.30 9.00 -5.05
N ILE A 42 14.53 9.15 -6.12
CA ILE A 42 15.03 9.62 -7.42
C ILE A 42 15.60 11.04 -7.27
N ARG A 43 14.91 11.93 -6.53
CA ARG A 43 15.41 13.26 -6.23
C ARG A 43 16.77 13.21 -5.54
N HIS A 44 16.92 12.38 -4.50
CA HIS A 44 18.15 12.33 -3.73
C HIS A 44 19.30 11.64 -4.48
N LEU A 45 19.03 10.47 -5.07
CA LEU A 45 20.06 9.60 -5.64
C LEU A 45 20.39 9.88 -7.10
N ALA A 46 19.41 10.31 -7.90
CA ALA A 46 19.60 10.57 -9.33
C ALA A 46 19.69 12.06 -9.67
N LEU A 47 19.16 12.93 -8.80
CA LEU A 47 19.08 14.38 -9.03
C LEU A 47 19.62 15.20 -7.84
N GLY A 48 20.50 14.63 -7.00
CA GLY A 48 20.98 15.28 -5.77
C GLY A 48 21.62 16.65 -6.00
N GLU A 49 22.30 16.82 -7.12
CA GLU A 49 22.98 18.08 -7.52
C GLU A 49 22.03 19.13 -8.13
N HIS A 50 20.78 18.76 -8.43
CA HIS A 50 19.84 19.66 -9.11
C HIS A 50 19.00 20.44 -8.10
N ASP A 51 18.92 21.76 -8.28
CA ASP A 51 18.00 22.59 -7.53
C ASP A 51 16.55 22.36 -7.99
N LEU A 52 15.84 21.52 -7.25
CA LEU A 52 14.41 21.25 -7.42
C LEU A 52 13.53 22.10 -6.49
N SER A 53 14.08 23.20 -5.94
CA SER A 53 13.30 24.23 -5.26
C SER A 53 12.33 24.93 -6.22
N TRP A 54 11.43 25.75 -5.68
CA TRP A 54 10.53 26.52 -6.55
C TRP A 54 11.28 27.46 -7.48
N ASP A 55 12.31 28.16 -6.97
CA ASP A 55 13.15 29.07 -7.76
C ASP A 55 13.98 28.30 -8.79
N GLY A 56 14.57 27.17 -8.40
CA GLY A 56 15.27 26.27 -9.31
C GLY A 56 14.40 25.82 -10.47
N ILE A 57 13.17 25.33 -10.20
CA ILE A 57 12.21 24.94 -11.24
C ILE A 57 11.83 26.11 -12.16
N GLN A 58 11.73 27.34 -11.64
CA GLN A 58 11.46 28.52 -12.47
C GLN A 58 12.62 28.86 -13.41
N SER A 59 13.86 28.70 -12.94
CA SER A 59 15.07 28.97 -13.74
C SER A 59 15.39 27.91 -14.80
N MET A 60 14.86 26.68 -14.66
CA MET A 60 15.14 25.58 -15.59
C MET A 60 14.67 25.89 -17.02
N ASN A 61 15.53 25.60 -17.99
CA ASN A 61 15.16 25.72 -19.39
C ASN A 61 14.20 24.59 -19.82
N HIS A 62 13.56 24.75 -20.99
CA HIS A 62 12.54 23.79 -21.46
C HIS A 62 13.09 22.38 -21.69
N GLN A 63 14.34 22.27 -22.14
CA GLN A 63 15.00 21.00 -22.44
C GLN A 63 15.35 20.25 -21.15
N GLU A 64 16.02 20.93 -20.21
CA GLU A 64 16.37 20.44 -18.87
C GLU A 64 15.14 19.91 -18.15
N LEU A 65 14.07 20.69 -18.13
CA LEU A 65 12.83 20.29 -17.50
C LEU A 65 12.22 19.03 -18.15
N GLY A 66 12.38 18.89 -19.47
CA GLY A 66 12.01 17.68 -20.19
C GLY A 66 12.85 16.46 -19.80
N GLU A 67 14.15 16.64 -19.58
CA GLU A 67 15.05 15.59 -19.08
C GLU A 67 14.72 15.17 -17.65
N VAL A 68 14.54 16.13 -16.74
CA VAL A 68 14.15 15.88 -15.34
C VAL A 68 12.83 15.10 -15.28
N LEU A 69 11.82 15.49 -16.06
CA LEU A 69 10.54 14.76 -16.11
C LEU A 69 10.70 13.33 -16.65
N LYS A 70 11.65 13.08 -17.56
CA LYS A 70 11.96 11.72 -18.04
C LYS A 70 12.67 10.89 -16.97
N ILE A 71 13.54 11.50 -16.17
CA ILE A 71 14.23 10.87 -15.04
C ILE A 71 13.26 10.52 -13.90
N PHE A 72 12.21 11.31 -13.70
CA PHE A 72 11.11 10.91 -12.80
C PHE A 72 10.18 9.87 -13.42
N GLY A 73 10.32 9.55 -14.70
CA GLY A 73 9.47 8.58 -15.39
C GLY A 73 8.06 9.07 -15.67
N ILE A 74 7.82 10.40 -15.65
CA ILE A 74 6.50 11.02 -15.85
C ILE A 74 6.39 11.71 -17.23
N LYS A 75 5.24 12.34 -17.53
CA LYS A 75 4.98 12.92 -18.86
C LYS A 75 5.86 14.15 -19.10
N SER A 76 6.78 14.07 -20.06
CA SER A 76 7.74 15.12 -20.39
C SER A 76 7.29 16.08 -21.50
N SER A 77 6.13 15.85 -22.13
CA SER A 77 5.60 16.70 -23.20
C SER A 77 4.74 17.85 -22.65
N GLY A 78 4.48 18.88 -23.47
CA GLY A 78 3.69 20.06 -23.09
C GLY A 78 4.49 21.35 -23.08
N SER A 79 3.79 22.46 -22.82
CA SER A 79 4.37 23.80 -22.72
C SER A 79 5.35 23.91 -21.54
N HIS A 80 6.20 24.94 -21.54
CA HIS A 80 7.17 25.15 -20.44
C HIS A 80 6.48 25.30 -19.10
N LYS A 81 5.39 26.08 -19.06
CA LYS A 81 4.52 26.24 -17.89
C LYS A 81 3.93 24.92 -17.41
N GLU A 82 3.35 24.13 -18.32
CA GLU A 82 2.75 22.83 -17.96
C GLU A 82 3.78 21.87 -17.37
N ARG A 83 5.00 21.85 -17.92
CA ARG A 83 6.08 21.01 -17.42
C ARG A 83 6.51 21.44 -16.01
N ARG A 84 6.58 22.75 -15.72
CA ARG A 84 6.97 23.27 -14.40
C ARG A 84 5.92 22.92 -13.35
N GLN A 85 4.65 23.18 -13.67
CA GLN A 85 3.52 22.78 -12.83
C GLN A 85 3.55 21.29 -12.52
N ARG A 86 3.79 20.46 -13.55
CA ARG A 86 3.84 19.00 -13.41
C ARG A 86 4.98 18.54 -12.50
N LEU A 87 6.19 19.07 -12.70
CA LEU A 87 7.34 18.75 -11.86
C LEU A 87 7.08 19.17 -10.42
N TRP A 88 6.60 20.41 -10.21
CA TRP A 88 6.30 20.91 -8.88
C TRP A 88 5.23 20.09 -8.17
N LEU A 89 4.15 19.71 -8.86
CA LEU A 89 3.11 18.83 -8.31
C LEU A 89 3.68 17.46 -7.94
N HIS A 90 4.50 16.86 -8.80
CA HIS A 90 5.10 15.54 -8.56
C HIS A 90 6.01 15.51 -7.33
N LEU A 91 6.73 16.61 -7.06
CA LEU A 91 7.67 16.70 -5.95
C LEU A 91 6.99 16.97 -4.60
N ASN A 92 5.90 17.72 -4.60
CA ASN A 92 5.31 18.26 -3.37
C ASN A 92 4.03 17.54 -2.94
N PHE A 93 3.38 16.80 -3.83
CA PHE A 93 2.08 16.22 -3.55
C PHE A 93 1.95 14.76 -3.95
N ASP A 94 1.07 14.07 -3.24
CA ASP A 94 0.63 12.73 -3.62
C ASP A 94 -0.57 12.84 -4.58
N SER A 95 -0.43 12.27 -5.78
CA SER A 95 -1.49 12.17 -6.78
C SER A 95 -2.76 11.47 -6.28
N ARG A 96 -2.67 10.64 -5.24
CA ARG A 96 -3.84 10.01 -4.62
C ARG A 96 -4.61 10.97 -3.71
N ARG A 97 -3.92 11.94 -3.10
CA ARG A 97 -4.47 12.85 -2.08
C ARG A 97 -4.85 14.23 -2.64
N MET A 98 -4.09 14.75 -3.60
CA MET A 98 -4.41 16.04 -4.23
C MET A 98 -5.40 15.86 -5.36
N ARG A 99 -6.68 15.75 -4.98
CA ARG A 99 -7.82 15.64 -5.88
C ARG A 99 -8.68 16.90 -5.82
N VAL A 100 -9.53 17.08 -6.84
CA VAL A 100 -10.46 18.22 -6.93
C VAL A 100 -11.42 18.25 -5.73
N GLU A 101 -11.85 17.09 -5.25
CA GLU A 101 -12.72 16.94 -4.06
C GLU A 101 -12.08 17.57 -2.82
N ASN A 102 -10.81 17.26 -2.56
CA ASN A 102 -10.07 17.74 -1.40
C ASN A 102 -9.82 19.26 -1.45
N LEU A 103 -9.93 19.90 -2.62
CA LEU A 103 -9.80 21.36 -2.72
C LEU A 103 -10.97 22.10 -2.06
N ALA A 104 -12.14 21.46 -1.96
CA ALA A 104 -13.35 22.06 -1.40
C ALA A 104 -13.24 22.31 0.11
N GLU A 105 -12.34 21.62 0.80
CA GLU A 105 -12.07 21.75 2.24
C GLU A 105 -10.90 22.72 2.52
N MET A 106 -10.15 23.14 1.50
CA MET A 106 -8.93 23.94 1.68
C MET A 106 -9.23 25.43 1.94
N GLU A 107 -8.57 26.02 2.92
CA GLU A 107 -8.67 27.45 3.19
C GLU A 107 -8.18 28.31 2.01
N ARG A 108 -8.69 29.54 1.94
CA ARG A 108 -8.36 30.51 0.88
C ARG A 108 -6.87 30.76 0.76
N ASP A 109 -6.16 30.87 1.88
CA ASP A 109 -4.72 31.19 1.89
C ASP A 109 -3.88 30.04 1.34
N LYS A 110 -4.27 28.80 1.65
CA LYS A 110 -3.64 27.61 1.07
C LYS A 110 -3.89 27.52 -0.43
N LEU A 111 -5.10 27.83 -0.89
CA LEU A 111 -5.42 27.93 -2.33
C LEU A 111 -4.63 29.04 -3.02
N HIS A 112 -4.44 30.19 -2.36
CA HIS A 112 -3.62 31.28 -2.87
C HIS A 112 -2.15 30.85 -3.03
N GLY A 113 -1.58 30.17 -2.03
CA GLY A 113 -0.25 29.58 -2.13
C GLY A 113 -0.10 28.57 -3.27
N LEU A 114 -1.12 27.71 -3.48
CA LEU A 114 -1.16 26.81 -4.64
C LEU A 114 -1.19 27.58 -5.96
N CYS A 115 -2.02 28.63 -6.07
CA CYS A 115 -2.06 29.47 -7.26
C CYS A 115 -0.71 30.11 -7.57
N GLN A 116 0.00 30.60 -6.54
CA GLN A 116 1.33 31.18 -6.71
C GLN A 116 2.32 30.16 -7.28
N LYS A 117 2.37 28.96 -6.68
CA LYS A 117 3.32 27.93 -7.08
C LYS A 117 2.97 27.27 -8.42
N LEU A 118 1.70 27.29 -8.81
CA LEU A 118 1.20 26.83 -10.12
C LEU A 118 1.19 27.94 -11.19
N GLU A 119 1.74 29.13 -10.91
CA GLU A 119 1.78 30.25 -11.86
C GLU A 119 0.39 30.65 -12.38
N LEU A 120 -0.60 30.65 -11.48
CA LEU A 120 -1.99 31.04 -11.74
C LEU A 120 -2.25 32.46 -11.23
N PRO A 121 -3.23 33.19 -11.80
CA PRO A 121 -3.60 34.49 -11.26
C PRO A 121 -4.06 34.36 -9.79
N LEU A 122 -3.62 35.30 -8.96
CA LEU A 122 -3.82 35.29 -7.50
C LEU A 122 -5.11 36.00 -7.05
N THR A 123 -5.78 36.69 -7.96
CA THR A 123 -6.97 37.51 -7.68
C THR A 123 -8.26 36.71 -7.71
N GLY A 124 -9.26 37.09 -6.92
CA GLY A 124 -10.61 36.50 -6.96
C GLY A 124 -11.07 35.90 -5.64
N THR A 125 -12.28 35.33 -5.60
CA THR A 125 -12.86 34.67 -4.43
C THR A 125 -12.25 33.28 -4.21
N ARG A 126 -12.49 32.66 -3.03
CA ARG A 126 -11.97 31.32 -2.70
C ARG A 126 -12.37 30.29 -3.76
N THR A 127 -13.61 30.34 -4.23
CA THR A 127 -14.16 29.46 -5.27
C THR A 127 -13.48 29.65 -6.63
N VAL A 128 -13.10 30.89 -6.98
CA VAL A 128 -12.36 31.18 -8.22
C VAL A 128 -10.93 30.62 -8.14
N LEU A 129 -10.24 30.80 -7.02
CA LEU A 129 -8.90 30.21 -6.82
C LEU A 129 -8.96 28.68 -6.88
N MET A 130 -9.92 28.09 -6.17
CA MET A 130 -10.21 26.66 -6.20
C MET A 130 -10.45 26.15 -7.62
N GLY A 131 -11.32 26.81 -8.39
CA GLY A 131 -11.63 26.42 -9.76
C GLY A 131 -10.41 26.44 -10.70
N ARG A 132 -9.51 27.41 -10.53
CA ARG A 132 -8.25 27.48 -11.30
C ARG A 132 -7.30 26.33 -10.94
N VAL A 133 -7.11 26.05 -9.65
CA VAL A 133 -6.28 24.93 -9.18
C VAL A 133 -6.87 23.61 -9.67
N ALA A 134 -8.18 23.43 -9.55
CA ALA A 134 -8.89 22.26 -10.07
C ALA A 134 -8.67 22.08 -11.57
N GLY A 135 -8.74 23.17 -12.34
CA GLY A 135 -8.45 23.16 -13.78
C GLY A 135 -7.05 22.65 -14.10
N VAL A 136 -6.03 23.02 -13.31
CA VAL A 136 -4.65 22.51 -13.47
C VAL A 136 -4.57 21.03 -13.09
N LEU A 137 -5.19 20.60 -11.99
CA LEU A 137 -5.17 19.19 -11.60
C LEU A 137 -5.82 18.30 -12.67
N THR A 138 -6.94 18.75 -13.25
CA THR A 138 -7.63 18.05 -14.34
C THR A 138 -6.79 18.04 -15.62
N SER A 139 -6.21 19.16 -16.03
CA SER A 139 -5.38 19.23 -17.25
C SER A 139 -4.09 18.40 -17.14
N GLN A 140 -3.58 18.28 -15.91
CA GLN A 140 -2.41 17.49 -15.59
C GLN A 140 -2.76 16.03 -15.21
N GLY A 141 -4.02 15.62 -15.32
CA GLY A 141 -4.48 14.28 -14.96
C GLY A 141 -3.61 13.18 -15.60
N HIS A 142 -3.13 12.25 -14.78
CA HIS A 142 -2.20 11.17 -15.16
C HIS A 142 -0.84 11.63 -15.74
N GLY A 143 -0.54 12.93 -15.74
CA GLY A 143 0.71 13.50 -16.23
C GLY A 143 1.82 13.54 -15.18
N TRP A 144 1.45 13.62 -13.90
CA TRP A 144 2.35 13.67 -12.74
C TRP A 144 1.99 12.59 -11.72
N GLY A 145 2.88 12.37 -10.75
CA GLY A 145 2.61 11.51 -9.59
C GLY A 145 2.68 10.02 -9.86
N GLN A 146 2.42 9.54 -11.08
CA GLN A 146 2.55 8.13 -11.46
C GLN A 146 3.61 7.95 -12.54
N ILE A 147 4.52 6.99 -12.31
CA ILE A 147 5.47 6.57 -13.35
C ILE A 147 4.74 5.88 -14.51
N LYS A 148 5.21 6.13 -15.74
CA LYS A 148 4.70 5.50 -16.95
C LYS A 148 4.70 3.97 -16.82
N ARG A 149 3.56 3.35 -17.13
CA ARG A 149 3.36 1.89 -17.08
C ARG A 149 4.42 1.10 -17.87
N SER A 150 4.88 1.65 -19.00
CA SER A 150 5.94 1.05 -19.81
C SER A 150 7.26 0.91 -19.05
N LEU A 151 7.65 1.92 -18.27
CA LEU A 151 8.87 1.88 -17.46
C LEU A 151 8.72 0.91 -16.29
N LYS A 152 7.52 0.82 -15.69
CA LYS A 152 7.26 -0.13 -14.61
C LYS A 152 7.31 -1.59 -15.07
N ARG A 153 6.78 -1.89 -16.27
CA ARG A 153 6.70 -3.27 -16.80
C ARG A 153 7.96 -3.70 -17.54
N ASN A 154 8.45 -2.84 -18.44
CA ASN A 154 9.52 -3.19 -19.36
C ASN A 154 10.88 -2.65 -18.92
N GLY A 155 10.91 -1.69 -17.98
CA GLY A 155 12.13 -0.98 -17.56
C GLY A 155 12.70 -0.05 -18.62
N LEU A 156 13.91 0.43 -18.37
CA LEU A 156 14.66 1.23 -19.33
C LEU A 156 15.22 0.34 -20.46
N PRO A 157 15.00 0.70 -21.74
CA PRO A 157 15.35 -0.14 -22.90
C PRO A 157 16.85 -0.42 -23.11
N ASP A 158 17.75 0.37 -22.51
CA ASP A 158 19.22 0.20 -22.63
C ASP A 158 19.86 -0.57 -21.47
N VAL A 159 19.10 -0.88 -20.41
CA VAL A 159 19.61 -1.67 -19.29
C VAL A 159 19.42 -3.14 -19.65
N LYS A 160 20.29 -3.64 -20.54
CA LYS A 160 20.47 -5.10 -20.66
C LYS A 160 20.81 -5.59 -19.26
N SER A 161 19.98 -6.50 -18.72
CA SER A 161 20.23 -7.13 -17.43
C SER A 161 21.68 -7.61 -17.40
N SER A 162 22.53 -6.89 -16.66
CA SER A 162 23.84 -7.41 -16.28
C SER A 162 23.58 -8.47 -15.23
N THR A 163 23.16 -9.63 -15.71
CA THR A 163 23.23 -10.88 -14.98
C THR A 163 24.72 -11.09 -14.71
N MET A 164 25.12 -11.08 -13.43
CA MET A 164 26.43 -11.64 -13.08
C MET A 164 26.47 -13.07 -13.62
N ARG A 165 27.53 -13.38 -14.36
CA ARG A 165 27.76 -14.66 -15.04
C ARG A 165 27.71 -15.82 -14.05
N ILE A 166 26.90 -16.83 -14.35
CA ILE A 166 27.12 -18.22 -13.93
C ILE A 166 27.11 -19.05 -15.22
N GLU A 167 28.23 -19.69 -15.51
CA GLU A 167 28.44 -20.64 -16.62
C GLU A 167 27.55 -21.91 -16.44
N PRO A 168 27.25 -22.63 -17.52
CA PRO A 168 25.94 -23.20 -17.78
C PRO A 168 25.77 -24.64 -17.29
N SER A 169 24.55 -24.99 -16.88
CA SER A 169 24.05 -26.35 -17.08
C SER A 169 22.57 -26.32 -17.48
N SER A 170 22.36 -26.87 -18.68
CA SER A 170 21.14 -27.43 -19.29
C SER A 170 19.77 -27.01 -18.76
N SER A 171 19.02 -26.37 -19.66
CA SER A 171 17.56 -26.27 -19.73
C SER A 171 16.83 -27.56 -19.32
N ILE A 172 15.86 -27.46 -18.41
CA ILE A 172 14.40 -27.61 -18.63
C ILE A 172 13.67 -27.36 -17.28
N GLU A 173 12.69 -26.44 -17.31
CA GLU A 173 11.57 -26.18 -16.37
C GLU A 173 11.80 -25.65 -14.93
N GLU A 174 11.08 -24.55 -14.64
CA GLU A 174 10.61 -23.97 -13.35
C GLU A 174 11.41 -24.17 -12.04
N VAL A 175 11.78 -23.04 -11.39
CA VAL A 175 11.39 -22.65 -10.00
C VAL A 175 11.99 -21.27 -9.71
N VAL A 176 11.15 -20.26 -9.46
CA VAL A 176 11.54 -18.98 -8.87
C VAL A 176 11.63 -19.18 -7.36
N THR A 177 12.83 -19.33 -6.82
CA THR A 177 13.06 -19.27 -5.37
C THR A 177 12.84 -17.85 -4.88
N ILE A 178 11.70 -17.63 -4.22
CA ILE A 178 11.40 -16.40 -3.46
C ILE A 178 12.06 -16.57 -2.09
N GLU A 179 12.97 -15.66 -1.74
CA GLU A 179 13.54 -15.58 -0.39
C GLU A 179 12.41 -15.34 0.61
N MET A 180 12.20 -16.34 1.46
CA MET A 180 11.28 -16.31 2.59
C MET A 180 11.74 -15.20 3.56
N PRO A 181 10.85 -14.31 4.02
CA PRO A 181 11.21 -13.34 5.05
C PRO A 181 11.78 -14.09 6.26
N SER A 182 12.92 -13.64 6.77
CA SER A 182 13.67 -14.27 7.86
C SER A 182 12.95 -14.22 9.21
N GLU A 183 11.86 -13.46 9.31
CA GLU A 183 11.02 -13.33 10.50
C GLU A 183 9.61 -13.84 10.20
N PRO A 184 9.04 -14.71 11.05
CA PRO A 184 7.69 -15.21 10.87
C PRO A 184 6.69 -14.06 11.07
N ILE A 185 5.82 -13.85 10.08
CA ILE A 185 4.81 -12.78 10.14
C ILE A 185 3.84 -13.09 11.28
N ASP A 186 3.80 -12.19 12.26
CA ASP A 186 2.84 -12.23 13.36
C ASP A 186 1.58 -11.44 13.00
N PHE A 187 0.57 -12.15 12.49
CA PHE A 187 -0.71 -11.55 12.12
C PHE A 187 -1.52 -11.05 13.33
N LEU A 188 -1.14 -11.42 14.55
CA LEU A 188 -1.78 -10.97 15.79
C LEU A 188 -1.17 -9.68 16.33
N SER A 189 -0.02 -9.24 15.79
CA SER A 189 0.56 -7.96 16.15
C SER A 189 -0.42 -6.82 15.80
N PRO A 190 -0.67 -5.88 16.72
CA PRO A 190 -1.59 -4.78 16.47
C PRO A 190 -1.02 -3.88 15.38
N VAL A 191 -1.85 -3.51 14.41
CA VAL A 191 -1.49 -2.49 13.43
C VAL A 191 -1.32 -1.12 14.10
N SER A 192 -0.54 -0.24 13.47
CA SER A 192 -0.31 1.10 14.02
C SER A 192 -1.61 1.88 14.19
N ILE A 193 -1.68 2.76 15.19
CA ILE A 193 -2.85 3.61 15.49
C ILE A 193 -3.33 4.36 14.24
N HIS A 194 -2.41 4.85 13.41
CA HIS A 194 -2.75 5.55 12.16
C HIS A 194 -3.48 4.68 11.13
N VAL A 195 -3.24 3.36 11.12
CA VAL A 195 -3.96 2.41 10.25
C VAL A 195 -5.37 2.17 10.78
N LEU A 196 -5.54 2.10 12.10
CA LEU A 196 -6.87 1.98 12.73
C LEU A 196 -7.70 3.26 12.49
N GLU A 197 -7.09 4.43 12.60
CA GLU A 197 -7.73 5.71 12.26
C GLU A 197 -8.15 5.76 10.79
N ASP A 198 -7.30 5.36 9.85
CA ASP A 198 -7.65 5.31 8.41
C ASP A 198 -8.76 4.29 8.10
N ALA A 199 -8.75 3.14 8.80
CA ALA A 199 -9.80 2.13 8.71
C ALA A 199 -11.14 2.67 9.23
N ARG A 200 -11.11 3.41 10.36
CA ARG A 200 -12.27 4.07 10.95
C ARG A 200 -12.83 5.15 10.02
N ASP A 201 -11.97 6.01 9.49
CA ASP A 201 -12.35 7.05 8.54
C ASP A 201 -12.93 6.45 7.26
N THR A 202 -12.32 5.36 6.76
CA THR A 202 -12.84 4.64 5.59
C THR A 202 -14.23 4.07 5.82
N MET A 203 -14.49 3.57 7.04
CA MET A 203 -15.78 3.03 7.43
C MET A 203 -16.88 4.09 7.44
N ILE A 204 -16.56 5.30 7.91
CA ILE A 204 -17.51 6.42 8.03
C ILE A 204 -17.59 7.24 6.72
N ALA A 205 -16.54 7.23 5.89
CA ALA A 205 -16.43 8.06 4.70
C ALA A 205 -17.59 7.83 3.71
N GLY A 206 -18.38 8.88 3.52
CA GLY A 206 -19.54 8.89 2.63
C GLY A 206 -20.83 8.31 3.23
N ALA A 207 -20.80 7.87 4.49
CA ALA A 207 -21.99 7.39 5.18
C ALA A 207 -23.07 8.49 5.32
N GLU A 208 -22.68 9.76 5.40
CA GLU A 208 -23.61 10.91 5.48
C GLU A 208 -24.60 11.04 4.30
N LYS A 209 -24.33 10.34 3.18
CA LYS A 209 -25.20 10.33 1.99
C LYS A 209 -26.09 9.08 1.94
N SER A 210 -25.94 8.17 2.89
CA SER A 210 -26.69 6.92 2.99
C SER A 210 -27.83 7.07 3.99
N GLU A 211 -28.69 6.05 4.08
CA GLU A 211 -29.78 6.02 5.03
C GLU A 211 -29.27 6.08 6.49
N ASP A 212 -30.07 6.66 7.39
CA ASP A 212 -29.69 6.85 8.79
C ASP A 212 -29.33 5.52 9.49
N TYR A 213 -30.01 4.43 9.12
CA TYR A 213 -29.72 3.08 9.62
C TYR A 213 -28.31 2.61 9.23
N VAL A 214 -27.93 2.78 7.96
CA VAL A 214 -26.60 2.41 7.43
C VAL A 214 -25.53 3.24 8.11
N THR A 215 -25.78 4.55 8.26
CA THR A 215 -24.85 5.49 8.91
C THR A 215 -24.60 5.11 10.37
N ASN A 216 -25.65 4.80 11.12
CA ASN A 216 -25.51 4.41 12.54
C ASN A 216 -24.82 3.05 12.68
N SER A 217 -25.10 2.10 11.79
CA SER A 217 -24.44 0.79 11.75
C SER A 217 -22.94 0.91 11.49
N LEU A 218 -22.56 1.75 10.52
CA LEU A 218 -21.15 2.02 10.20
C LEU A 218 -20.43 2.75 11.34
N LYS A 219 -21.10 3.67 12.05
CA LYS A 219 -20.52 4.34 13.23
C LYS A 219 -20.28 3.36 14.38
N SER A 220 -21.22 2.46 14.65
CA SER A 220 -21.05 1.41 15.67
C SER A 220 -19.87 0.49 15.33
N LEU A 221 -19.79 0.03 14.08
CA LEU A 221 -18.67 -0.79 13.62
C LEU A 221 -17.32 -0.05 13.68
N ALA A 222 -17.33 1.26 13.46
CA ALA A 222 -16.15 2.11 13.53
C ALA A 222 -15.64 2.32 14.97
N GLU A 223 -16.50 2.17 15.98
CA GLU A 223 -16.10 2.11 17.39
C GLU A 223 -15.45 0.76 17.73
N ASP A 224 -15.93 -0.32 17.10
CA ASP A 224 -15.42 -1.69 17.27
C ASP A 224 -14.23 -2.03 16.34
N ILE A 225 -13.51 -1.02 15.82
CA ILE A 225 -12.48 -1.21 14.77
C ILE A 225 -11.31 -2.09 15.23
N GLU A 226 -10.96 -2.05 16.51
CA GLU A 226 -9.91 -2.90 17.10
C GLU A 226 -10.34 -4.37 17.16
N ASP A 227 -11.63 -4.63 17.39
CA ASP A 227 -12.17 -5.99 17.38
C ASP A 227 -12.24 -6.55 15.95
N ILE A 228 -12.53 -5.68 14.97
CA ILE A 228 -12.46 -6.01 13.53
C ILE A 228 -11.03 -6.38 13.15
N GLU A 229 -10.05 -5.56 13.53
CA GLU A 229 -8.63 -5.81 13.26
C GLU A 229 -8.14 -7.12 13.86
N ARG A 230 -8.51 -7.40 15.10
CA ARG A 230 -8.17 -8.64 15.81
C ARG A 230 -8.77 -9.87 15.12
N MET A 231 -10.02 -9.74 14.65
CA MET A 231 -10.70 -10.80 13.91
C MET A 231 -10.02 -11.10 12.59
N VAL A 232 -9.64 -10.05 11.84
CA VAL A 232 -8.85 -10.19 10.60
C VAL A 232 -7.52 -10.89 10.88
N GLY A 233 -6.79 -10.48 11.92
CA GLY A 233 -5.54 -11.13 12.34
C GLY A 233 -5.72 -12.61 12.70
N THR A 234 -6.82 -12.96 13.38
CA THR A 234 -7.14 -14.35 13.73
C THR A 234 -7.43 -15.21 12.50
N ILE A 235 -8.16 -14.67 11.53
CA ILE A 235 -8.45 -15.36 10.27
C ILE A 235 -7.16 -15.57 9.46
N LEU A 236 -6.32 -14.54 9.35
CA LEU A 236 -5.01 -14.66 8.70
C LEU A 236 -4.12 -15.69 9.38
N ASN A 237 -4.05 -15.70 10.70
CA ASN A 237 -3.23 -16.64 11.45
C ASN A 237 -3.69 -18.10 11.25
N SER A 238 -5.00 -18.33 11.18
CA SER A 238 -5.57 -19.66 10.94
C SER A 238 -5.49 -20.13 9.48
N HIS A 239 -5.46 -19.19 8.52
CA HIS A 239 -5.46 -19.49 7.08
C HIS A 239 -4.09 -19.24 6.41
N GLY A 240 -3.02 -19.09 7.21
CA GLY A 240 -1.65 -18.93 6.70
C GLY A 240 -1.42 -17.63 5.94
N GLY A 241 -2.07 -16.54 6.35
CA GLY A 241 -1.94 -15.22 5.72
C GLY A 241 -2.69 -15.08 4.41
N ARG A 242 -3.61 -16.00 4.09
CA ARG A 242 -4.50 -15.87 2.91
C ARG A 242 -5.68 -14.98 3.25
N TRP A 243 -6.01 -14.07 2.34
CA TRP A 243 -7.22 -13.26 2.42
C TRP A 243 -7.89 -13.21 1.05
N SER A 244 -9.04 -13.86 0.93
CA SER A 244 -9.78 -13.97 -0.32
C SER A 244 -11.26 -14.21 -0.07
N ALA A 245 -12.06 -14.39 -1.13
CA ALA A 245 -13.50 -14.63 -1.04
C ALA A 245 -13.94 -15.63 0.05
N PRO A 246 -13.32 -16.81 0.24
CA PRO A 246 -13.66 -17.72 1.34
C PRO A 246 -13.37 -17.14 2.74
N GLU A 247 -12.26 -16.41 2.92
CA GLU A 247 -11.94 -15.76 4.21
C GLU A 247 -12.82 -14.52 4.46
N GLU A 248 -13.17 -13.78 3.42
CA GLU A 248 -14.14 -12.68 3.47
C GLU A 248 -15.54 -13.18 3.87
N ASP A 249 -15.98 -14.32 3.31
CA ASP A 249 -17.23 -14.97 3.69
C ASP A 249 -17.18 -15.50 5.14
N LEU A 250 -16.06 -16.09 5.55
CA LEU A 250 -15.85 -16.51 6.95
C LEU A 250 -15.93 -15.30 7.89
N PHE A 251 -15.27 -14.20 7.55
CA PHE A 251 -15.27 -12.96 8.30
C PHE A 251 -16.70 -12.42 8.48
N LEU A 252 -17.51 -12.39 7.41
CA LEU A 252 -18.91 -11.97 7.48
C LEU A 252 -19.76 -12.91 8.35
N ARG A 253 -19.55 -14.22 8.26
CA ARG A 253 -20.26 -15.19 9.12
C ARG A 253 -19.94 -14.99 10.60
N ILE A 254 -18.68 -14.68 10.94
CA ILE A 254 -18.30 -14.39 12.32
C ILE A 254 -18.87 -13.04 12.78
N ALA A 255 -18.88 -12.02 11.90
CA ALA A 255 -19.52 -10.73 12.17
C ALA A 255 -21.01 -10.88 12.53
N ILE A 256 -21.77 -11.64 11.72
CA ILE A 256 -23.18 -11.95 11.99
C ILE A 256 -23.33 -12.66 13.34
N ARG A 257 -22.49 -13.67 13.62
CA ARG A 257 -22.53 -14.41 14.89
C ARG A 257 -22.20 -13.54 16.11
N LYS A 258 -21.35 -12.53 15.95
CA LYS A 258 -21.03 -11.54 16.98
C LYS A 258 -22.13 -10.51 17.21
N GLY A 259 -23.15 -10.47 16.36
CA GLY A 259 -24.24 -9.50 16.45
C GLY A 259 -23.89 -8.13 15.86
N TRP A 260 -22.91 -8.06 14.97
CA TRP A 260 -22.60 -6.81 14.26
C TRP A 260 -23.73 -6.44 13.28
N PRO A 261 -24.02 -5.15 13.08
CA PRO A 261 -25.13 -4.70 12.25
C PRO A 261 -24.78 -4.77 10.75
N VAL A 262 -24.65 -5.99 10.22
CA VAL A 262 -24.26 -6.29 8.83
C VAL A 262 -25.43 -6.81 7.99
N ASP A 263 -26.65 -6.35 8.24
CA ASP A 263 -27.82 -6.79 7.47
C ASP A 263 -27.86 -6.18 6.06
N ASP A 264 -27.44 -4.91 5.96
CA ASP A 264 -27.45 -4.15 4.71
C ASP A 264 -26.21 -4.41 3.85
N GLU A 265 -26.41 -4.54 2.53
CA GLU A 265 -25.34 -4.82 1.57
C GLU A 265 -24.29 -3.70 1.49
N ASN A 266 -24.67 -2.44 1.72
CA ASN A 266 -23.70 -1.35 1.74
C ASN A 266 -22.80 -1.43 2.98
N VAL A 267 -23.37 -1.82 4.13
CA VAL A 267 -22.61 -2.04 5.37
C VAL A 267 -21.66 -3.22 5.20
N LYS A 268 -22.12 -4.36 4.66
CA LYS A 268 -21.27 -5.52 4.35
C LYS A 268 -20.14 -5.16 3.40
N THR A 269 -20.45 -4.48 2.30
CA THR A 269 -19.45 -4.07 1.31
C THR A 269 -18.40 -3.16 1.95
N ARG A 270 -18.83 -2.20 2.77
CA ARG A 270 -17.92 -1.29 3.44
C ARG A 270 -17.05 -2.00 4.47
N LEU A 271 -17.65 -2.88 5.26
CA LEU A 271 -16.94 -3.67 6.26
C LEU A 271 -15.89 -4.59 5.61
N LEU A 272 -16.24 -5.25 4.49
CA LEU A 272 -15.30 -6.05 3.71
C LEU A 272 -14.13 -5.21 3.17
N VAL A 273 -14.41 -4.03 2.60
CA VAL A 273 -13.34 -3.13 2.13
C VAL A 273 -12.37 -2.77 3.26
N VAL A 274 -12.88 -2.51 4.46
CA VAL A 274 -12.04 -2.21 5.62
C VAL A 274 -11.27 -3.45 6.10
N ALA A 275 -11.93 -4.61 6.16
CA ALA A 275 -11.31 -5.87 6.55
C ALA A 275 -10.17 -6.27 5.59
N SER A 276 -10.37 -6.14 4.28
CA SER A 276 -9.34 -6.44 3.28
C SER A 276 -8.15 -5.48 3.36
N ARG A 277 -8.37 -4.20 3.69
CA ARG A 277 -7.26 -3.25 3.95
C ARG A 277 -6.48 -3.60 5.21
N LEU A 278 -7.17 -3.94 6.30
CA LEU A 278 -6.51 -4.40 7.53
C LEU A 278 -5.73 -5.69 7.29
N ALA A 279 -6.24 -6.56 6.43
CA ALA A 279 -5.56 -7.79 6.05
C ALA A 279 -4.28 -7.50 5.25
N GLU A 280 -4.35 -6.61 4.26
CA GLU A 280 -3.19 -6.14 3.48
C GLU A 280 -2.10 -5.54 4.38
N GLU A 281 -2.48 -4.67 5.33
CA GLU A 281 -1.53 -4.06 6.27
C GLU A 281 -0.89 -5.08 7.22
N LYS A 282 -1.63 -6.14 7.60
CA LYS A 282 -1.09 -7.29 8.36
C LYS A 282 -0.25 -8.26 7.52
N GLY A 283 -0.09 -8.00 6.21
CA GLY A 283 0.75 -8.81 5.33
C GLY A 283 0.03 -9.98 4.66
N ALA A 284 -1.29 -9.88 4.43
CA ALA A 284 -2.02 -10.86 3.65
C ALA A 284 -1.41 -11.03 2.24
N ALA A 285 -1.29 -12.29 1.79
CA ALA A 285 -0.78 -12.63 0.48
C ALA A 285 -1.91 -12.82 -0.53
N ASP A 286 -1.86 -12.07 -1.64
CA ASP A 286 -2.75 -12.24 -2.78
C ASP A 286 -2.62 -13.65 -3.38
N ILE A 287 -3.76 -14.27 -3.73
CA ILE A 287 -3.88 -15.62 -4.34
C ILE A 287 -3.02 -15.82 -5.59
N ALA A 288 -2.53 -14.76 -6.24
CA ALA A 288 -1.59 -14.89 -7.35
C ALA A 288 -0.24 -15.55 -6.95
N ILE A 289 0.04 -15.71 -5.66
CA ILE A 289 1.26 -16.30 -5.12
C ILE A 289 0.89 -17.58 -4.37
N GLN A 290 0.51 -18.64 -5.10
CA GLN A 290 0.50 -19.99 -4.52
C GLN A 290 0.57 -21.10 -5.58
N ARG A 291 1.80 -21.42 -5.98
CA ARG A 291 2.26 -22.81 -5.99
C ARG A 291 3.60 -22.87 -5.25
N ALA A 292 3.69 -23.85 -4.37
CA ALA A 292 4.79 -24.18 -3.46
C ALA A 292 4.98 -23.27 -2.23
N GLY A 293 4.78 -23.88 -1.06
CA GLY A 293 5.25 -23.37 0.23
C GLY A 293 4.17 -22.74 1.09
N GLN A 294 3.78 -23.43 2.16
CA GLN A 294 3.05 -22.83 3.28
C GLN A 294 3.91 -21.69 3.85
N THR A 295 3.33 -20.49 3.94
CA THR A 295 3.88 -19.36 4.69
C THR A 295 3.98 -19.76 6.17
N SER A 296 5.21 -19.76 6.70
CA SER A 296 5.48 -20.07 8.10
C SER A 296 4.89 -18.98 9.00
N VAL A 297 3.77 -19.29 9.63
CA VAL A 297 3.06 -18.44 10.60
C VAL A 297 3.83 -18.44 11.92
N SER A 298 3.93 -17.31 12.64
CA SER A 298 4.46 -17.32 14.00
C SER A 298 3.47 -18.06 14.91
N SER A 299 3.74 -19.35 15.12
CA SER A 299 3.01 -20.12 16.13
C SER A 299 3.47 -19.69 17.51
N GLY A 300 2.76 -18.72 18.09
CA GLY A 300 2.66 -18.64 19.53
C GLY A 300 2.09 -19.95 20.05
N THR A 301 2.96 -20.77 20.66
CA THR A 301 2.72 -22.12 21.23
C THR A 301 2.86 -23.26 20.20
N PRO A 302 3.71 -24.29 20.48
CA PRO A 302 3.95 -25.36 19.52
C PRO A 302 2.67 -26.18 19.31
N VAL A 303 2.14 -26.12 18.10
CA VAL A 303 1.16 -27.09 17.62
C VAL A 303 1.87 -28.45 17.59
N PRO A 304 1.37 -29.47 18.31
CA PRO A 304 2.02 -30.77 18.31
C PRO A 304 1.93 -31.37 16.91
N LYS A 305 3.09 -31.77 16.40
CA LYS A 305 3.24 -32.47 15.13
C LYS A 305 2.36 -33.71 15.11
N SER A 306 1.76 -33.96 13.94
CA SER A 306 1.11 -35.21 13.55
C SER A 306 -0.10 -35.62 14.40
N SER A 307 -1.25 -35.77 13.73
CA SER A 307 -2.44 -36.44 14.30
C SER A 307 -2.11 -37.81 14.90
N SER A 308 -1.00 -38.46 14.51
CA SER A 308 -0.53 -39.72 15.10
C SER A 308 -0.07 -39.59 16.56
N GLU A 309 0.68 -38.53 16.91
CA GLU A 309 1.19 -38.38 18.29
C GLU A 309 0.08 -38.03 19.28
N ALA A 310 -0.89 -37.21 18.85
CA ALA A 310 -2.06 -36.88 19.67
C ALA A 310 -2.92 -38.13 19.93
N ILE A 311 -3.12 -38.97 18.91
CA ILE A 311 -3.86 -40.23 19.03
C ILE A 311 -3.10 -41.22 19.93
N GLU A 312 -1.78 -41.30 19.84
CA GLU A 312 -0.95 -42.15 20.69
C GLU A 312 -0.97 -41.70 22.17
N ARG A 313 -0.94 -40.39 22.44
CA ARG A 313 -1.07 -39.86 23.81
C ARG A 313 -2.46 -40.11 24.39
N ILE A 314 -3.51 -40.02 23.58
CA ILE A 314 -4.88 -40.36 24.01
C ILE A 314 -4.99 -41.86 24.29
N ARG A 315 -4.43 -42.72 23.43
CA ARG A 315 -4.37 -44.17 23.68
C ARG A 315 -3.61 -44.50 24.96
N ALA A 316 -2.43 -43.90 25.17
CA ALA A 316 -1.65 -44.13 26.38
C ALA A 316 -2.44 -43.76 27.64
N LYS A 317 -3.12 -42.61 27.66
CA LYS A 317 -3.97 -42.20 28.80
C LYS A 317 -5.19 -43.09 28.99
N MET A 318 -5.81 -43.56 27.91
CA MET A 318 -6.92 -44.52 28.01
C MET A 318 -6.45 -45.86 28.57
N THR A 319 -5.25 -46.31 28.18
CA THR A 319 -4.67 -47.58 28.68
C THR A 319 -4.28 -47.47 30.17
N GLU A 320 -3.76 -46.31 30.58
CA GLU A 320 -3.43 -46.02 31.98
C GLU A 320 -4.71 -45.93 32.85
N ALA A 321 -5.78 -45.32 32.34
CA ALA A 321 -7.08 -45.29 33.01
C ALA A 321 -7.71 -46.68 33.12
N GLU A 322 -7.57 -47.53 32.10
CA GLU A 322 -8.02 -48.93 32.12
C GLU A 322 -7.23 -49.78 33.12
N GLN A 323 -5.91 -49.53 33.28
CA GLN A 323 -5.08 -50.17 34.29
C GLN A 323 -5.46 -49.76 35.72
N ILE A 324 -5.82 -48.50 35.94
CA ILE A 324 -6.31 -48.02 37.23
C ILE A 324 -7.68 -48.63 37.55
N LEU A 325 -8.56 -48.74 36.56
CA LEU A 325 -9.89 -49.38 36.72
C LEU A 325 -9.80 -50.89 36.95
N THR A 326 -8.79 -51.57 36.40
CA THR A 326 -8.56 -53.02 36.61
C THR A 326 -7.78 -53.32 37.88
N GLY A 327 -6.99 -52.38 38.40
CA GLY A 327 -6.34 -52.46 39.73
C GLY A 327 -7.25 -52.11 40.92
N LEU A 328 -8.51 -51.71 40.65
CA LEU A 328 -9.54 -51.42 41.66
C LEU A 328 -10.59 -52.54 41.79
N ARG A 329 -10.26 -53.77 41.35
CA ARG A 329 -11.05 -54.98 41.63
C ARG A 329 -10.33 -55.94 42.55
#